data_AF-A0A7G8PN58-F1
#
_entry.id   AF-A0A7G8PN58-F1
#
_cell.length_a   1.000
_cell.length_b   1.000
_cell.length_c   1.000
_cell.angle_alpha   90.00
_cell.angle_beta   90.00
_cell.angle_gamma   90.00
#
_symmetry.space_group_name_H-M   'P 1'
#
loop_
_entity.id
_entity.type
_entity.pdbx_description
1 polymer ?
#
loop_
_entity_poly.entity_id
_entity_poly.type
_entity_poly.pdbx_seq_one_letter_code
_entity_poly.pdbx_strand_id
1 'polypeptide(L)'
;MAVVIAILLALRIDTVMRRSKGWQGNGCIVGPYDPSERTYLWLLTLSAGITLLVTALIALAAKTAQLRVAMAILAIPVLLMSTGYLMFVWTGGETTNRPNVISECSFG
;
A
#
# COMPACT_ATOMS: atom_id res chain seq x y z
N MET A 1 10.01 11.72 1.07
CA MET A 1 8.77 10.90 1.06
C MET A 1 9.01 9.43 0.73
N ALA A 2 9.92 9.06 -0.18
CA ALA A 2 10.21 7.65 -0.50
C ALA A 2 10.55 6.79 0.73
N VAL A 3 11.36 7.30 1.66
CA VAL A 3 11.69 6.62 2.94
C VAL A 3 10.44 6.37 3.79
N VAL A 4 9.52 7.34 3.85
CA VAL A 4 8.26 7.21 4.61
C VAL A 4 7.39 6.11 3.99
N ILE A 5 7.26 6.10 2.66
CA ILE A 5 6.53 5.04 1.94
C ILE A 5 7.15 3.66 2.23
N ALA A 6 8.48 3.54 2.19
CA ALA A 6 9.17 2.28 2.48
C ALA A 6 8.93 1.80 3.91
N ILE A 7 8.99 2.70 4.91
CA ILE A 7 8.71 2.38 6.31
C ILE A 7 7.26 1.93 6.48
N LEU A 8 6.29 2.66 5.91
CA LEU A 8 4.87 2.30 5.99
C LEU A 8 4.58 0.95 5.33
N LEU A 9 5.22 0.65 4.18
CA LEU A 9 5.14 -0.65 3.53
C LEU A 9 5.71 -1.76 4.43
N ALA A 10 6.89 -1.54 5.02
CA ALA A 10 7.51 -2.52 5.91
C ALA A 10 6.64 -2.82 7.15
N LEU A 11 6.08 -1.78 7.78
CA LEU A 11 5.17 -1.94 8.93
C LEU A 11 3.92 -2.72 8.56
N ARG A 12 3.32 -2.44 7.40
CA ARG A 12 2.15 -3.17 6.93
C ARG A 12 2.48 -4.63 6.63
N ILE A 13 3.60 -4.89 5.96
CA ILE A 13 4.06 -6.24 5.66
C ILE A 13 4.27 -7.03 6.96
N ASP A 14 4.94 -6.45 7.96
CA ASP A 14 5.13 -7.10 9.27
C ASP A 14 3.78 -7.41 9.95
N THR A 15 2.83 -6.48 9.91
CA THR A 15 1.48 -6.69 10.46
C THR A 15 0.77 -7.86 9.77
N VAL A 16 0.81 -7.90 8.43
CA VAL A 16 0.23 -8.99 7.63
C VAL A 16 0.95 -10.32 7.89
N MET A 17 2.29 -10.32 7.99
CA MET A 17 3.09 -11.52 8.26
C MET A 17 2.85 -12.08 9.67
N ARG A 18 2.76 -11.23 10.69
CA ARG A 18 2.43 -11.68 12.06
C ARG A 18 1.07 -12.36 12.09
N ARG A 19 0.11 -11.85 11.32
CA ARG A 19 -1.21 -12.46 11.18
C ARG A 19 -1.16 -13.78 10.41
N SER A 20 -0.37 -13.86 9.32
CA SER A 20 -0.24 -15.08 8.52
C SER A 20 0.53 -16.20 9.21
N LYS A 21 1.35 -15.91 10.24
CA LYS A 21 1.98 -16.96 11.07
C LYS A 21 0.96 -17.82 11.85
N GLY A 22 -0.30 -17.40 11.95
CA GLY A 22 -1.41 -18.24 12.45
C GLY A 22 -2.09 -19.10 11.39
N TRP A 23 -1.61 -19.11 10.15
CA TRP A 23 -2.21 -19.81 9.01
C TRP A 23 -1.92 -21.32 9.05
N GLN A 24 -2.97 -22.13 9.16
CA GLN A 24 -2.89 -23.60 9.17
C GLN A 24 -3.10 -24.24 7.78
N GLY A 25 -2.96 -23.51 6.68
CA GLY A 25 -3.01 -24.10 5.32
C GLY A 25 -4.39 -24.54 4.80
N ASN A 26 -5.44 -24.57 5.64
CA ASN A 26 -6.76 -25.09 5.28
C ASN A 26 -7.67 -24.12 4.48
N GLY A 27 -7.12 -23.17 3.73
CA GLY A 27 -7.93 -22.21 2.94
C GLY A 27 -8.70 -21.17 3.76
N CYS A 28 -8.44 -21.09 5.07
CA CYS A 28 -9.08 -20.15 5.99
C CYS A 28 -8.55 -18.71 5.84
N ILE A 29 -9.47 -17.73 5.77
CA ILE A 29 -9.14 -16.30 5.74
C ILE A 29 -8.52 -15.89 7.08
N VAL A 30 -7.42 -15.15 6.98
CA VAL A 30 -6.44 -14.88 8.03
C VAL A 30 -6.97 -13.88 9.07
N GLY A 31 -7.19 -14.34 10.31
CA GLY A 31 -7.25 -13.55 11.55
C GLY A 31 -8.30 -12.42 11.63
N PRO A 32 -8.64 -11.92 12.84
CA PRO A 32 -9.55 -10.79 12.97
C PRO A 32 -8.99 -9.56 12.25
N TYR A 33 -9.87 -8.81 11.58
CA TYR A 33 -9.56 -7.53 10.96
C TYR A 33 -8.85 -6.60 11.96
N ASP A 34 -7.65 -6.13 11.62
CA ASP A 34 -6.95 -5.12 12.41
C ASP A 34 -7.22 -3.73 11.80
N PRO A 35 -7.91 -2.81 12.53
CA PRO A 35 -8.20 -1.48 12.03
C PRO A 35 -6.93 -0.66 11.72
N SER A 36 -5.79 -1.00 12.31
CA SER A 36 -4.51 -0.35 12.02
C SER A 36 -4.02 -0.61 10.59
N GLU A 37 -4.32 -1.76 9.97
CA GLU A 37 -3.98 -2.04 8.57
C GLU A 37 -4.59 -0.99 7.62
N ARG A 38 -5.83 -0.56 7.91
CA ARG A 38 -6.51 0.48 7.13
C ARG A 38 -5.92 1.86 7.35
N THR A 39 -5.45 2.16 8.56
CA THR A 39 -4.71 3.40 8.85
C THR A 39 -3.42 3.47 8.05
N TYR A 40 -2.64 2.37 7.99
CA TYR A 40 -1.43 2.31 7.17
C TYR A 40 -1.73 2.48 5.68
N LEU A 41 -2.83 1.92 5.17
CA LEU A 41 -3.23 2.12 3.78
C LEU A 41 -3.60 3.57 3.46
N TRP A 42 -4.31 4.25 4.35
CA TRP A 42 -4.57 5.68 4.19
C TRP A 42 -3.29 6.50 4.20
N LEU A 43 -2.36 6.22 5.12
CA LEU A 43 -1.06 6.89 5.17
C LEU A 43 -0.20 6.63 3.93
N LEU A 44 -0.21 5.39 3.41
CA LEU A 44 0.44 5.04 2.14
C LEU A 44 -0.18 5.78 0.96
N THR A 45 -1.52 5.84 0.90
CA THR A 45 -2.24 6.55 -0.16
C THR A 45 -1.94 8.05 -0.12
N LEU A 46 -1.97 8.66 1.06
CA LEU A 46 -1.65 10.07 1.26
C LEU A 46 -0.20 10.39 0.88
N SER A 47 0.75 9.58 1.37
CA SER A 47 2.18 9.79 1.08
C SER A 47 2.51 9.58 -0.40
N ALA A 48 1.87 8.62 -1.07
CA ALA A 48 1.95 8.46 -2.52
C ALA A 48 1.42 9.68 -3.26
N GLY A 49 0.21 10.15 -2.91
CA GLY A 49 -0.40 11.34 -3.51
C GLY A 49 0.44 12.60 -3.36
N ILE A 50 0.97 12.86 -2.16
CA ILE A 50 1.87 14.00 -1.91
C ILE A 50 3.14 13.87 -2.73
N THR A 51 3.73 12.67 -2.84
CA THR A 51 4.95 12.47 -3.62
C THR A 51 4.71 12.75 -5.10
N LEU A 52 3.62 12.24 -5.67
CA LEU A 52 3.24 12.50 -7.06
C LEU A 52 2.97 13.99 -7.29
N LEU A 53 2.26 14.65 -6.39
CA LEU A 53 2.00 16.08 -6.49
C LEU A 53 3.29 16.91 -6.47
N VAL A 54 4.18 16.66 -5.50
CA VAL A 54 5.45 17.39 -5.38
C VAL A 54 6.32 17.14 -6.60
N THR A 55 6.45 15.90 -7.04
CA THR A 55 7.27 15.57 -8.23
C THR A 55 6.70 16.22 -9.50
N ALA A 56 5.38 16.26 -9.66
CA ALA A 56 4.72 16.95 -10.77
C ALA A 56 4.94 18.46 -10.72
N LEU A 57 4.81 19.10 -9.55
CA LEU A 57 5.05 20.53 -9.39
C LEU A 57 6.51 20.90 -9.71
N ILE A 58 7.48 20.10 -9.26
CA ILE A 58 8.89 20.32 -9.59
C ILE A 58 9.13 20.14 -11.10
N ALA A 59 8.52 19.12 -11.72
CA ALA A 59 8.63 18.91 -13.16
C ALA A 59 8.02 20.07 -13.97
N LEU A 60 6.89 20.62 -13.52
CA LEU A 60 6.26 21.79 -14.16
C LEU A 60 7.10 23.05 -14.01
N ALA A 61 7.72 23.25 -12.83
CA ALA A 61 8.60 24.39 -12.57
C ALA A 61 10.00 24.25 -13.20
N ALA A 62 10.38 23.05 -13.64
CA ALA A 62 11.71 22.78 -14.20
C ALA A 62 11.94 23.53 -15.51
N LYS A 63 13.05 24.29 -15.56
CA LYS A 63 13.49 25.06 -16.73
C LYS A 63 14.18 24.21 -17.80
N THR A 64 14.69 23.04 -17.43
CA THR A 64 15.46 22.14 -18.32
C THR A 64 14.71 20.84 -18.57
N ALA A 65 14.76 20.34 -19.81
CA ALA A 65 14.16 19.05 -20.18
C ALA A 65 14.73 17.87 -19.36
N GLN A 66 16.03 17.88 -19.08
CA GLN A 66 16.69 16.83 -18.27
C GLN A 66 16.07 16.69 -16.88
N LEU A 67 15.83 17.81 -16.18
CA LEU A 67 15.19 17.79 -14.87
C LEU A 67 13.74 17.28 -14.95
N ARG A 68 12.98 17.63 -15.99
CA ARG A 68 11.61 17.10 -16.19
C ARG A 68 11.62 15.58 -16.34
N VAL A 69 12.53 15.05 -17.15
CA VAL A 69 12.70 13.61 -17.35
C VAL A 69 13.12 12.93 -16.06
N ALA A 70 14.06 13.51 -15.31
CA ALA A 70 14.49 12.97 -14.02
C ALA A 70 13.31 12.88 -13.02
N MET A 71 12.49 13.94 -12.92
CA MET A 71 11.30 13.92 -12.06
C MET A 71 10.27 12.88 -12.50
N ALA A 72 10.07 12.72 -13.81
CA ALA A 72 9.18 11.68 -14.35
C ALA A 72 9.67 10.28 -13.96
N ILE A 73 10.97 9.99 -14.10
CA ILE A 73 11.56 8.71 -13.72
C ILE A 73 11.37 8.44 -12.22
N LEU A 74 11.59 9.45 -11.37
CA LEU A 74 11.40 9.34 -9.92
C LEU A 74 9.94 9.11 -9.51
N ALA A 75 8.97 9.50 -10.33
CA ALA A 75 7.55 9.27 -10.07
C ALA A 75 7.11 7.84 -10.41
N ILE A 76 7.78 7.15 -11.34
CA ILE A 76 7.40 5.80 -11.83
C ILE A 76 7.20 4.79 -10.70
N PRO A 77 8.12 4.62 -9.73
CA PRO A 77 7.93 3.63 -8.66
C PRO A 77 6.67 3.89 -7.82
N VAL A 78 6.37 5.16 -7.55
CA VAL A 78 5.18 5.57 -6.78
C VAL A 78 3.91 5.33 -7.59
N LEU A 79 3.95 5.60 -8.90
CA LEU A 79 2.84 5.28 -9.81
C LEU A 79 2.56 3.78 -9.84
N LEU A 80 3.59 2.94 -10.04
CA LEU A 80 3.46 1.49 -10.06
C LEU A 80 2.91 0.93 -8.74
N MET A 81 3.42 1.41 -7.60
CA MET A 81 2.90 1.04 -6.28
C MET A 81 1.43 1.47 -6.13
N SER A 82 1.07 2.66 -6.60
CA SER A 82 -0.30 3.17 -6.46
C SER A 82 -1.29 2.41 -7.34
N THR A 83 -0.95 2.18 -8.61
CA THR A 83 -1.84 1.52 -9.57
C THR A 83 -1.87 -0.01 -9.44
N GLY A 84 -0.76 -0.63 -9.01
CA GLY A 84 -0.70 -2.06 -8.78
C GLY A 84 -1.22 -2.39 -7.39
N TYR A 85 -0.48 -1.98 -6.37
CA TYR A 85 -0.71 -2.42 -5.00
C TYR A 85 -1.89 -1.70 -4.34
N LEU A 86 -1.92 -0.36 -4.30
CA LEU A 86 -3.00 0.35 -3.59
C LEU A 86 -4.37 0.11 -4.24
N MET A 87 -4.46 0.11 -5.57
CA MET A 87 -5.70 -0.23 -6.27
C MET A 87 -6.16 -1.65 -5.95
N PHE A 88 -5.26 -2.64 -5.97
CA PHE A 88 -5.59 -4.02 -5.62
C PHE A 88 -6.16 -4.11 -4.20
N VAL A 89 -5.52 -3.48 -3.22
CA VAL A 89 -5.96 -3.53 -1.83
C VAL A 89 -7.30 -2.79 -1.61
N TRP A 90 -7.46 -1.60 -2.20
CA TRP A 90 -8.68 -0.80 -2.04
C TRP A 90 -9.90 -1.38 -2.78
N THR A 91 -9.68 -2.05 -3.91
CA THR A 91 -10.75 -2.76 -4.65
C THR A 91 -11.11 -4.11 -4.04
N GLY A 92 -10.45 -4.49 -2.94
CA GLY A 92 -10.77 -5.70 -2.19
C GLY A 92 -10.10 -6.96 -2.72
N GLY A 93 -8.99 -6.83 -3.44
CA GLY A 93 -8.09 -7.94 -3.77
C GLY A 93 -7.47 -8.59 -2.54
N GLU A 94 -7.32 -7.83 -1.44
CA GLU A 94 -7.05 -8.39 -0.12
C GLU A 94 -8.36 -8.54 0.67
N THR A 95 -8.91 -9.77 0.69
CA THR A 95 -10.17 -10.11 1.39
C THR A 95 -10.14 -9.79 2.88
N THR A 96 -8.95 -9.82 3.45
CA THR A 96 -8.60 -9.54 4.84
C THR A 96 -8.67 -8.06 5.24
N ASN A 97 -8.72 -7.12 4.28
CA ASN A 97 -8.84 -5.69 4.54
C ASN A 97 -10.30 -5.23 4.73
N ARG A 98 -11.25 -6.17 4.86
CA ARG A 98 -12.67 -5.89 5.04
C ARG A 98 -13.06 -6.06 6.52
N PRO A 99 -13.76 -5.09 7.12
CA PRO A 99 -14.10 -5.12 8.55
C PRO A 99 -15.05 -6.26 8.98
N ASN A 100 -15.68 -6.96 8.03
CA ASN A 100 -16.75 -7.93 8.30
C ASN A 100 -16.52 -9.32 7.66
N VAL A 101 -15.29 -9.66 7.27
CA VAL A 101 -15.03 -11.01 6.76
C VAL A 101 -14.79 -11.93 7.94
N ILE A 102 -15.86 -12.59 8.38
CA ILE A 102 -15.80 -13.74 9.28
C ILE A 102 -15.26 -14.88 8.43
N SER A 103 -14.08 -15.41 8.78
CA SER A 103 -13.59 -16.62 8.15
C SER A 103 -14.53 -17.77 8.54
N GLU A 104 -15.10 -18.46 7.55
CA GLU A 104 -15.97 -19.63 7.75
C GLU A 104 -15.14 -20.87 8.17
N CYS A 105 -14.27 -20.71 9.16
CA CYS A 105 -13.49 -21.81 9.70
C CYS A 105 -14.36 -22.55 10.72
N SER A 106 -15.09 -23.57 10.25
CA SER A 106 -15.67 -24.58 11.12
C SER A 106 -14.52 -25.37 11.76
N PHE A 107 -14.28 -25.15 13.06
CA PHE A 107 -13.52 -26.11 13.85
C PHE A 107 -14.41 -27.35 14.06
N GLY A 108 -14.27 -28.31 13.15
CA GLY A 108 -14.76 -29.68 13.34
C GLY A 108 -13.65 -30.53 13.92
#